data_AF-A0A1Q8DK67-F1
#
_entry.id   AF-A0A1Q8DK67-F1
#
_cell.length_a   1.000
_cell.length_b   1.000
_cell.length_c   1.000
_cell.angle_alpha   90.00
_cell.angle_beta   90.00
_cell.angle_gamma   90.00
#
_symmetry.space_group_name_H-M   'P 1'
#
loop_
_entity.id
_entity.type
_entity.pdbx_description
1 polymer ?
#
loop_
_entity_poly.entity_id
_entity_poly.type
_entity_poly.pdbx_seq_one_letter_code
_entity_poly.pdbx_strand_id
1 'polypeptide(L)'
;ADEDAEYAIDMTINMSDIKEPILCCPNDPDDAKTLADVAGDTIDEVFIGSCMTNIGHFRAAGKLLQDVPAGSLKTRLWIAPPTKMDARQLMEEGYYNIYAQA
;
A
#
# COMPACT_ATOMS: atom_id res chain seq x y z
N ALA A 1 -21.53 15.95 -12.82
CA ALA A 1 -22.85 15.34 -13.09
C ALA A 1 -23.88 16.44 -12.93
N ASP A 2 -24.95 16.39 -13.71
CA ASP A 2 -26.09 17.28 -13.49
C ASP A 2 -26.76 16.91 -12.16
N GLU A 3 -27.38 17.89 -11.51
CA GLU A 3 -28.00 17.69 -10.18
C GLU A 3 -29.17 16.68 -10.23
N ASP A 4 -29.75 16.47 -11.41
CA ASP A 4 -30.88 15.59 -11.69
C ASP A 4 -30.47 14.28 -12.40
N ALA A 5 -29.19 13.90 -12.35
CA ALA A 5 -28.73 12.63 -12.88
C ALA A 5 -29.38 11.44 -12.13
N GLU A 6 -29.98 10.52 -12.88
CA GLU A 6 -30.53 9.28 -12.32
C GLU A 6 -29.47 8.17 -12.25
N TYR A 7 -29.39 7.48 -11.12
CA TYR A 7 -28.47 6.37 -10.88
C TYR A 7 -29.25 5.06 -10.70
N ALA A 8 -28.71 3.94 -11.19
CA ALA A 8 -29.35 2.64 -11.02
C ALA A 8 -29.35 2.17 -9.56
N ILE A 9 -28.29 2.54 -8.82
CA ILE A 9 -28.09 2.24 -7.39
C ILE A 9 -27.31 3.39 -6.78
N ASP A 10 -27.79 3.91 -5.65
CA ASP A 10 -27.07 4.87 -4.81
C ASP A 10 -26.50 4.16 -3.58
N MET A 11 -25.18 4.24 -3.39
CA MET A 11 -24.48 3.65 -2.24
C MET A 11 -23.74 4.75 -1.48
N THR A 12 -24.14 5.01 -0.23
CA THR A 12 -23.47 5.98 0.65
C THR A 12 -22.54 5.25 1.62
N ILE A 13 -21.27 5.64 1.64
CA ILE A 13 -20.24 5.09 2.55
C ILE A 13 -19.86 6.18 3.56
N ASN A 14 -20.12 5.94 4.84
CA ASN A 14 -19.69 6.84 5.91
C ASN A 14 -18.24 6.52 6.31
N MET A 15 -17.33 7.44 6.00
CA MET A 15 -15.90 7.28 6.28
C MET A 15 -15.58 7.11 7.78
N SER A 16 -16.44 7.60 8.68
CA SER A 16 -16.24 7.48 10.13
C SER A 16 -16.45 6.05 10.65
N ASP A 17 -17.11 5.20 9.85
CA ASP A 17 -17.36 3.80 10.20
C ASP A 17 -16.17 2.90 9.84
N ILE A 18 -15.25 3.37 8.97
CA ILE A 18 -14.02 2.66 8.61
C ILE A 18 -12.96 2.95 9.66
N LYS A 19 -12.84 2.05 10.64
CA LYS A 19 -11.95 2.21 11.80
C LYS A 19 -10.66 1.39 11.71
N GLU A 20 -10.58 0.49 10.74
CA GLU A 20 -9.48 -0.46 10.58
C GLU A 20 -9.08 -0.58 9.11
N PRO A 21 -7.83 -0.97 8.81
CA PRO A 21 -7.44 -1.35 7.46
C PRO A 21 -8.28 -2.53 6.96
N ILE A 22 -8.65 -2.49 5.68
CA ILE A 22 -9.41 -3.53 5.00
C ILE A 22 -8.48 -4.16 3.94
N LEU A 23 -8.45 -5.48 3.88
CA LEU A 23 -7.64 -6.26 2.94
C LEU A 23 -8.53 -7.19 2.11
N CYS A 24 -8.16 -7.43 0.86
CA CYS A 24 -8.75 -8.49 0.04
C CYS A 24 -7.99 -9.80 0.30
N CYS A 25 -8.73 -10.87 0.61
CA CYS A 25 -8.15 -12.17 0.90
C CYS A 25 -7.58 -12.86 -0.36
N PRO A 26 -6.73 -13.89 -0.19
CA PRO A 26 -6.07 -14.53 -1.32
C PRO A 26 -7.04 -15.04 -2.40
N ASN A 27 -6.74 -14.68 -3.65
CA ASN A 27 -7.37 -15.17 -4.88
C ASN A 27 -8.78 -14.63 -5.19
N ASP A 28 -9.34 -13.74 -4.38
CA ASP A 28 -10.63 -13.10 -4.66
C ASP A 28 -10.60 -11.60 -4.26
N PRO A 29 -10.67 -10.67 -5.23
CA PRO A 29 -10.68 -9.24 -4.92
C PRO A 29 -11.94 -8.79 -4.16
N ASP A 30 -13.03 -9.56 -4.20
CA ASP A 30 -14.30 -9.23 -3.54
C ASP A 30 -14.37 -9.77 -2.09
N ASP A 31 -13.47 -10.67 -1.67
CA ASP A 31 -13.39 -11.18 -0.29
C ASP A 31 -12.65 -10.18 0.64
N ALA A 32 -13.30 -9.05 0.90
CA ALA A 32 -12.80 -7.99 1.77
C ALA A 32 -13.01 -8.30 3.26
N LYS A 33 -11.93 -8.27 4.05
CA LYS A 33 -11.95 -8.48 5.51
C LYS A 33 -11.18 -7.38 6.25
N THR A 34 -11.49 -7.20 7.53
CA THR A 34 -10.71 -6.28 8.36
C THR A 34 -9.36 -6.89 8.70
N LEU A 35 -8.37 -6.05 9.03
CA LEU A 35 -7.07 -6.54 9.49
C LEU A 35 -7.20 -7.48 10.70
N ALA A 36 -8.12 -7.20 11.63
CA ALA A 36 -8.31 -8.03 12.82
C ALA A 36 -8.74 -9.47 12.49
N ASP A 37 -9.50 -9.67 11.41
CA ASP A 37 -9.99 -11.00 10.99
C ASP A 37 -8.87 -11.91 10.47
N VAL A 38 -7.79 -11.33 9.95
CA VAL A 38 -6.71 -12.04 9.25
C VAL A 38 -5.32 -11.81 9.84
N ALA A 39 -5.22 -11.05 10.93
CA ALA A 39 -3.95 -10.75 11.58
C ALA A 39 -3.29 -12.02 12.12
N GLY A 40 -1.98 -12.14 11.93
CA GLY A 40 -1.17 -13.27 12.39
C GLY A 40 -0.74 -14.22 11.29
N ASP A 41 -1.30 -14.07 10.08
CA ASP A 41 -0.84 -14.82 8.91
C ASP A 41 0.64 -14.55 8.60
N THR A 42 1.35 -15.60 8.20
CA THR A 42 2.75 -15.50 7.80
C THR A 42 2.84 -14.95 6.38
N ILE A 43 3.66 -13.92 6.21
CA ILE A 43 3.92 -13.30 4.91
C ILE A 43 5.35 -13.61 4.51
N ASP A 44 5.53 -14.23 3.35
CA ASP A 44 6.86 -14.53 2.81
C ASP A 44 7.40 -13.37 1.94
N GLU A 45 6.52 -12.73 1.16
CA GLU A 45 6.87 -11.68 0.21
C GLU A 45 5.88 -10.51 0.23
N VAL A 46 6.38 -9.30 -0.01
CA VAL A 46 5.59 -8.06 -0.08
C VAL A 46 5.96 -7.29 -1.34
N PHE A 47 4.96 -6.78 -2.06
CA PHE A 47 5.15 -5.96 -3.27
C PHE A 47 4.53 -4.57 -3.12
N ILE A 48 5.32 -3.53 -3.40
CA ILE A 48 4.88 -2.13 -3.42
C ILE A 48 5.27 -1.54 -4.78
N GLY A 49 4.31 -1.41 -5.70
CA GLY A 49 4.61 -0.82 -7.01
C GLY A 49 3.64 -1.06 -8.17
N SER A 50 2.34 -1.17 -7.91
CA SER A 50 1.36 -1.21 -9.01
C SER A 50 1.02 0.21 -9.50
N CYS A 51 0.18 0.30 -10.54
CA CYS A 51 -0.37 1.58 -10.99
C CYS A 51 -1.22 2.32 -9.94
N MET A 52 -1.68 1.61 -8.89
CA MET A 52 -2.40 2.21 -7.76
C MET A 52 -1.48 3.02 -6.84
N THR A 53 -0.15 2.91 -7.02
CA THR A 53 0.83 3.61 -6.19
C THR A 53 1.23 4.95 -6.77
N ASN A 54 1.61 5.88 -5.89
CA ASN A 54 2.24 7.15 -6.23
C ASN A 54 3.43 7.39 -5.29
N ILE A 55 4.25 8.40 -5.57
CA ILE A 55 5.48 8.70 -4.80
C ILE A 55 5.26 8.81 -3.28
N GLY A 56 4.08 9.26 -2.83
CA GLY A 56 3.74 9.37 -1.43
C GLY A 56 3.77 8.02 -0.70
N HIS A 57 3.30 6.96 -1.35
CA HIS A 57 3.31 5.61 -0.77
C HIS A 57 4.72 5.09 -0.55
N PHE A 58 5.63 5.32 -1.51
CA PHE A 58 7.04 4.94 -1.38
C PHE A 58 7.72 5.70 -0.24
N ARG A 59 7.48 7.02 -0.13
CA ARG A 59 8.01 7.81 0.99
C ARG A 59 7.48 7.31 2.35
N ALA A 60 6.20 6.97 2.43
CA ALA A 60 5.61 6.41 3.65
C ALA A 60 6.23 5.06 4.01
N ALA A 61 6.36 4.14 3.04
CA ALA A 61 7.04 2.87 3.24
C ALA A 61 8.49 3.07 3.69
N GLY A 62 9.22 3.98 3.05
CA GLY A 62 10.58 4.33 3.45
C GLY A 62 10.70 4.82 4.88
N LYS A 63 9.80 5.71 5.33
CA LYS A 63 9.79 6.16 6.74
C LYS A 63 9.58 5.02 7.71
N LEU A 64 8.68 4.08 7.42
CA LEU A 64 8.47 2.89 8.25
C LEU A 64 9.69 1.97 8.26
N LEU A 65 10.35 1.81 7.10
CA LEU A 65 11.54 0.97 6.96
C LEU A 65 12.79 1.55 7.64
N GLN A 66 12.86 2.87 7.86
CA GLN A 66 13.98 3.49 8.60
C GLN A 66 14.09 2.99 10.05
N ASP A 67 12.96 2.64 10.64
CA ASP A 67 12.91 2.14 12.02
C ASP A 67 13.16 0.62 12.10
N VAL A 68 13.30 -0.06 10.95
CA VAL A 68 13.61 -1.48 10.87
C VAL A 68 15.13 -1.66 10.90
N PRO A 69 15.69 -2.44 11.85
CA PRO A 69 17.12 -2.72 11.87
C PRO A 69 17.60 -3.33 10.56
N ALA A 70 18.74 -2.86 10.05
CA ALA A 70 19.26 -3.28 8.75
C ALA A 70 19.43 -4.82 8.68
N GLY A 71 18.91 -5.43 7.61
CA GLY A 71 18.96 -6.88 7.37
C GLY A 71 18.07 -7.71 8.30
N SER A 72 17.15 -7.09 9.05
CA SER A 72 16.22 -7.80 9.93
C SER A 72 14.87 -8.11 9.29
N LEU A 73 14.63 -7.64 8.06
CA LEU A 73 13.40 -7.93 7.34
C LEU A 73 13.31 -9.43 7.04
N LYS A 74 12.28 -10.08 7.58
CA LYS A 74 12.05 -11.53 7.39
C LYS A 74 11.44 -11.86 6.02
N THR A 75 10.82 -10.88 5.39
CA THR A 75 10.10 -11.01 4.12
C THR A 75 10.95 -10.55 2.95
N ARG A 76 10.74 -11.11 1.77
CA ARG A 76 11.26 -10.53 0.53
C ARG A 76 10.43 -9.31 0.14
N LEU A 77 11.05 -8.13 0.11
CA LEU A 77 10.40 -6.90 -0.30
C LEU A 77 10.74 -6.53 -1.76
N TRP A 78 9.70 -6.23 -2.54
CA TRP A 78 9.80 -5.77 -3.91
C TRP A 78 9.29 -4.33 -4.03
N ILE A 79 10.16 -3.42 -4.45
CA ILE A 79 9.85 -2.00 -4.65
C ILE A 79 9.92 -1.67 -6.15
N ALA A 80 8.81 -1.21 -6.73
CA ALA A 80 8.74 -0.87 -8.16
C ALA A 80 8.01 0.47 -8.38
N PRO A 81 8.73 1.60 -8.41
CA PRO A 81 8.12 2.91 -8.69
C PRO A 81 7.40 2.92 -10.05
N PRO A 82 6.19 3.52 -10.13
CA PRO A 82 5.34 3.41 -11.33
C PRO A 82 5.87 4.19 -12.52
N THR A 83 6.75 5.18 -12.30
CA THR A 83 7.38 5.96 -13.37
C THR A 83 8.87 6.17 -13.15
N LYS A 84 9.59 6.49 -14.23
CA LYS A 84 11.01 6.89 -14.15
C LYS A 84 11.22 8.18 -13.35
N MET A 85 10.21 9.07 -13.33
CA MET A 85 10.26 10.33 -12.60
C MET A 85 10.21 10.09 -11.11
N ASP A 86 9.30 9.21 -10.65
CA ASP A 86 9.21 8.80 -9.25
C ASP A 86 10.50 8.09 -8.81
N ALA A 87 10.99 7.16 -9.62
CA ALA A 87 12.23 6.45 -9.34
C ALA A 87 13.41 7.42 -9.16
N ARG A 88 13.58 8.37 -10.08
CA ARG A 88 14.64 9.39 -10.00
C ARG A 88 14.50 10.26 -8.76
N GLN A 89 13.30 10.75 -8.46
CA GLN A 89 13.05 11.60 -7.30
C GLN A 89 13.33 10.87 -5.98
N LEU A 90 12.92 9.60 -5.86
CA LEU A 90 13.20 8.78 -4.70
C LEU A 90 14.70 8.48 -4.53
N MET A 91 15.44 8.34 -5.63
CA MET A 91 16.92 8.24 -5.58
C MET A 91 17.54 9.55 -5.07
N GLU A 92 17.12 10.70 -5.62
CA GLU A 92 17.60 12.03 -5.22
C GLU A 92 17.33 12.33 -3.74
N GLU A 93 16.21 11.83 -3.21
CA GLU A 93 15.83 11.92 -1.79
C GLU A 93 16.51 10.88 -0.90
N GLY A 94 17.29 9.96 -1.47
CA GLY A 94 18.02 8.94 -0.71
C GLY A 94 17.19 7.74 -0.25
N TYR A 95 15.93 7.61 -0.68
CA TYR A 95 15.06 6.49 -0.27
C TYR A 95 15.57 5.13 -0.72
N TYR A 96 16.27 5.06 -1.85
CA TYR A 96 16.88 3.82 -2.31
C TYR A 96 17.88 3.23 -1.31
N ASN A 97 18.60 4.08 -0.55
CA ASN A 97 19.51 3.60 0.49
C ASN A 97 18.74 2.95 1.64
N ILE A 98 17.58 3.50 2.00
CA ILE A 98 16.69 2.93 3.03
C ILE A 98 16.18 1.57 2.56
N TYR A 99 15.67 1.48 1.32
CA TYR A 99 15.14 0.23 0.78
C TYR A 99 16.20 -0.87 0.65
N ALA A 100 17.46 -0.53 0.39
CA ALA A 100 18.55 -1.51 0.29
C ALA A 100 19.07 -1.99 1.65
N GLN A 101 18.85 -1.23 2.72
CA GLN A 101 19.25 -1.60 4.08
C GLN A 101 18.20 -2.43 4.80
N ALA A 102 16.93 -2.19 4.49
CA ALA A 102 15.79 -2.97 4.97
C ALA A 102 15.93 -4.45 4.54
#